data_AF-A0A939L2E6-F1
#
_entry.id   AF-A0A939L2E6-F1
#
_cell.length_a   1.000
_cell.length_b   1.000
_cell.length_c   1.000
_cell.angle_alpha   90.00
_cell.angle_beta   90.00
_cell.angle_gamma   90.00
#
_symmetry.space_group_name_H-M   'P 1'
#
loop_
_entity.id
_entity.type
_entity.pdbx_description
1 polymer ?
#
loop_
_entity_poly.entity_id
_entity_poly.type
_entity_poly.pdbx_seq_one_letter_code
_entity_poly.pdbx_strand_id
1 'polypeptide(L)'
;MRVEIWSDINCPWCYVGKARFEKALERFPHRDEVEVVHRSFELNPNASREARLVVPLLAAKYGMSLEQAAAAEARVAENAHGEGLPYLSEGRVGANSFDMHRLLHFAKEHGRQLQLLDALYRANFAEERSAFEEERLIELAVEAGLDGEAAAAVLADPEAYAEAVREDEATASAMGATGVPFFVLDRRLGVSGAQPAETFTRALEQAWESRVPVALVPVGGEAEAGDACGPDGCELPQH
;
A
#
# COMPACT_ATOMS: atom_id res chain seq x y z
N MET A 1 -0.12 7.75 -15.24
CA MET A 1 0.41 8.31 -13.97
C MET A 1 0.45 7.24 -12.94
N ARG A 2 1.40 7.31 -12.02
CA ARG A 2 1.49 6.37 -10.92
C ARG A 2 1.00 7.00 -9.62
N VAL A 3 0.24 6.25 -8.84
CA VAL A 3 -0.11 6.57 -7.46
C VAL A 3 0.49 5.50 -6.56
N GLU A 4 1.38 5.91 -5.68
CA GLU A 4 2.05 5.01 -4.74
C GLU A 4 1.42 5.17 -3.36
N ILE A 5 1.02 4.07 -2.73
CA ILE A 5 0.25 4.07 -1.48
C ILE A 5 1.02 3.28 -0.43
N TRP A 6 1.62 3.99 0.52
CA TRP A 6 2.23 3.37 1.70
C TRP A 6 1.16 3.09 2.74
N SER A 7 1.15 1.85 3.21
CA SER A 7 0.14 1.38 4.14
C SER A 7 0.68 0.26 5.02
N ASP A 8 0.09 0.08 6.20
CA ASP A 8 0.31 -1.07 7.07
C ASP A 8 -0.99 -1.90 7.16
N ILE A 9 -0.87 -3.23 7.21
CA ILE A 9 -1.99 -4.14 7.44
C ILE A 9 -2.59 -3.89 8.82
N ASN A 10 -1.76 -3.49 9.79
CA ASN A 10 -2.18 -3.14 11.15
C ASN A 10 -2.86 -1.76 11.28
N CYS A 11 -2.88 -0.95 10.23
CA CYS A 11 -3.44 0.40 10.29
C CYS A 11 -4.91 0.42 9.83
N PRO A 12 -5.88 0.66 10.72
CA PRO A 12 -7.27 0.64 10.31
C PRO A 12 -7.64 1.86 9.44
N TRP A 13 -6.90 2.97 9.56
CA TRP A 13 -7.04 4.10 8.63
C TRP A 13 -6.50 3.79 7.23
N CYS A 14 -5.57 2.84 7.07
CA CYS A 14 -5.16 2.41 5.73
C CYS A 14 -6.30 1.67 5.03
N TYR A 15 -7.02 0.81 5.76
CA TYR A 15 -8.18 0.09 5.25
C TYR A 15 -9.30 1.05 4.81
N VAL A 16 -9.66 2.02 5.65
CA VAL A 16 -10.63 3.08 5.32
C VAL A 16 -10.14 3.97 4.17
N GLY A 17 -8.88 4.40 4.22
CA GLY A 17 -8.29 5.30 3.24
C GLY A 17 -8.22 4.71 1.84
N LYS A 18 -7.93 3.39 1.74
CA LYS A 18 -7.96 2.66 0.47
C LYS A 18 -9.35 2.70 -0.16
N ALA A 19 -10.41 2.38 0.59
CA ALA A 19 -11.78 2.43 0.05
C ALA A 19 -12.19 3.85 -0.38
N ARG A 20 -11.80 4.88 0.37
CA ARG A 20 -12.05 6.29 -0.01
C ARG A 20 -11.31 6.68 -1.30
N PHE A 21 -10.05 6.25 -1.43
CA PHE A 21 -9.26 6.48 -2.65
C PHE A 21 -9.86 5.74 -3.85
N GLU A 22 -10.27 4.48 -3.70
CA GLU A 22 -10.88 3.69 -4.76
C GLU A 22 -12.18 4.32 -5.27
N LYS A 23 -13.05 4.80 -4.37
CA LYS A 23 -14.26 5.56 -4.74
C LYS A 23 -13.94 6.82 -5.55
N ALA A 24 -12.84 7.49 -5.24
CA ALA A 24 -12.40 8.66 -6.00
C ALA A 24 -11.85 8.25 -7.38
N LEU A 25 -11.02 7.19 -7.42
CA LEU A 25 -10.44 6.66 -8.65
C LEU A 25 -11.52 6.13 -9.60
N GLU A 26 -12.55 5.45 -9.10
CA GLU A 26 -13.66 4.96 -9.91
C GLU A 26 -14.38 6.06 -10.70
N ARG A 27 -14.46 7.26 -10.12
CA ARG A 27 -15.10 8.45 -10.71
C ARG A 27 -14.14 9.29 -11.55
N PHE A 28 -12.84 8.97 -11.52
CA PHE A 28 -11.83 9.74 -12.20
C PHE A 28 -11.84 9.42 -13.71
N PRO A 29 -12.00 10.42 -14.62
CA PRO A 29 -12.16 10.16 -16.05
C PRO A 29 -11.01 9.40 -16.71
N HIS A 30 -9.80 9.52 -16.18
CA HIS A 30 -8.60 8.87 -16.72
C HIS A 30 -8.12 7.68 -15.86
N ARG A 31 -9.02 7.04 -15.11
CA ARG A 31 -8.67 5.95 -14.17
C ARG A 31 -7.91 4.80 -14.84
N ASP A 32 -8.20 4.49 -16.10
CA ASP A 32 -7.57 3.39 -16.82
C ASP A 32 -6.09 3.69 -17.18
N GLU A 33 -5.66 4.95 -17.02
CA GLU A 33 -4.29 5.42 -17.21
C GLU A 33 -3.57 5.67 -15.86
N VAL A 34 -4.18 5.25 -14.75
CA VAL A 34 -3.60 5.32 -13.40
C VAL A 34 -3.07 3.96 -13.00
N GLU A 35 -1.77 3.87 -12.78
CA GLU A 35 -1.11 2.73 -12.15
C GLU A 35 -1.13 2.94 -10.63
N VAL A 36 -1.77 2.02 -9.90
CA VAL A 36 -1.76 2.03 -8.43
C VAL A 36 -0.73 1.02 -7.93
N VAL A 37 0.22 1.48 -7.12
CA VAL A 37 1.27 0.63 -6.54
C VAL A 37 1.19 0.71 -5.02
N HIS A 38 0.91 -0.42 -4.38
CA HIS A 38 0.94 -0.51 -2.92
C HIS A 38 2.38 -0.73 -2.44
N ARG A 39 2.71 -0.05 -1.35
CA ARG A 39 4.05 0.02 -0.77
C ARG A 39 4.00 -0.33 0.71
N SER A 40 5.02 -1.04 1.17
CA SER A 40 5.11 -1.49 2.56
C SER A 40 5.45 -0.36 3.53
N PHE A 41 4.83 -0.41 4.70
CA PHE A 41 5.15 0.44 5.86
C PHE A 41 4.75 -0.29 7.13
N GLU A 42 5.66 -0.47 8.08
CA GLU A 42 5.32 -0.96 9.43
C GLU A 42 5.13 0.22 10.41
N LEU A 43 3.93 0.35 11.00
CA LEU A 43 3.67 1.31 12.09
C LEU A 43 4.53 1.02 13.34
N ASN A 44 4.98 -0.23 13.49
CA ASN A 44 5.92 -0.64 14.50
C ASN A 44 6.75 -1.85 14.00
N PRO A 45 7.92 -1.61 13.38
CA PRO A 45 8.81 -2.68 12.92
C PRO A 45 9.32 -3.58 14.05
N ASN A 46 9.26 -3.09 15.30
CA ASN A 46 9.69 -3.81 16.51
C ASN A 46 8.51 -4.44 17.26
N ALA A 47 7.33 -4.57 16.64
CA ALA A 47 6.20 -5.22 17.26
C ALA A 47 6.50 -6.70 17.60
N SER A 48 5.84 -7.21 18.63
CA SER A 48 5.91 -8.63 18.98
C SER A 48 5.29 -9.51 17.89
N ARG A 49 5.87 -10.68 17.64
CA ARG A 49 5.26 -11.73 16.80
C ARG A 49 4.11 -12.45 17.51
N GLU A 50 4.07 -12.40 18.84
CA GLU A 50 2.94 -12.90 19.64
C GLU A 50 1.74 -11.96 19.51
N ALA A 51 0.62 -12.49 19.03
CA ALA A 51 -0.63 -11.75 18.89
C ALA A 51 -1.20 -11.34 20.26
N ARG A 52 -1.57 -10.06 20.38
CA ARG A 52 -2.15 -9.50 21.61
C ARG A 52 -3.36 -8.64 21.30
N LEU A 53 -4.27 -8.53 22.26
CA LEU A 53 -5.49 -7.72 22.11
C LEU A 53 -5.14 -6.25 21.77
N VAL A 54 -5.82 -5.71 20.75
CA VAL A 54 -5.55 -4.36 20.23
C VAL A 54 -5.84 -3.28 21.26
N VAL A 55 -6.95 -3.38 22.01
CA VAL A 55 -7.35 -2.34 22.98
C VAL A 55 -6.27 -2.12 24.07
N PRO A 56 -5.75 -3.15 24.76
CA PRO A 56 -4.59 -2.99 25.65
C PRO A 56 -3.33 -2.44 24.97
N LEU A 57 -3.02 -2.88 23.74
CA LEU A 57 -1.87 -2.37 22.99
C LEU A 57 -1.99 -0.87 22.71
N LEU A 58 -3.16 -0.40 22.27
CA LEU A 58 -3.45 1.01 22.01
C LEU A 58 -3.38 1.84 23.30
N ALA A 59 -3.98 1.34 24.38
CA ALA A 59 -3.95 1.99 25.69
C ALA A 59 -2.51 2.23 26.15
N ALA A 60 -1.65 1.21 26.06
CA ALA A 60 -0.24 1.31 26.41
C ALA A 60 0.54 2.24 25.46
N LYS A 61 0.32 2.12 24.15
CA LYS A 61 1.05 2.90 23.12
C LYS A 61 0.80 4.41 23.24
N TYR A 62 -0.43 4.80 23.54
CA TYR A 62 -0.86 6.21 23.54
C TYR A 62 -1.10 6.77 24.95
N GLY A 63 -0.83 5.99 26.00
CA GLY A 63 -1.01 6.44 27.39
C GLY A 63 -2.47 6.78 27.74
N MET A 64 -3.42 6.01 27.23
CA MET A 64 -4.87 6.22 27.43
C MET A 64 -5.51 5.08 28.23
N SER A 65 -6.71 5.29 28.78
CA SER A 65 -7.45 4.23 29.46
C SER A 65 -7.94 3.16 28.48
N LEU A 66 -8.26 1.96 28.99
CA LEU A 66 -8.86 0.90 28.18
C LEU A 66 -10.19 1.34 27.55
N GLU A 67 -10.99 2.11 28.28
CA GLU A 67 -12.25 2.68 27.80
C GLU A 67 -12.03 3.67 26.65
N GLN A 68 -11.01 4.53 26.76
CA GLN A 68 -10.64 5.46 25.69
C GLN A 68 -10.15 4.73 24.43
N ALA A 69 -9.37 3.66 24.61
CA ALA A 69 -8.88 2.84 23.51
C ALA A 69 -10.03 2.07 22.83
N ALA A 70 -10.94 1.47 23.60
CA ALA A 70 -12.13 0.82 23.07
C ALA A 70 -13.04 1.81 22.31
N ALA A 71 -13.25 3.01 22.87
CA ALA A 71 -14.00 4.07 22.19
C ALA A 71 -13.29 4.55 20.91
N ALA A 72 -11.96 4.50 20.85
CA ALA A 72 -11.20 4.80 19.63
C ALA A 72 -11.43 3.75 18.55
N GLU A 73 -11.34 2.46 18.88
CA GLU A 73 -11.66 1.38 17.93
C GLU A 73 -13.11 1.46 17.43
N ALA A 74 -14.07 1.77 18.32
CA ALA A 74 -15.47 1.95 17.93
C ALA A 74 -15.67 3.08 16.91
N ARG A 75 -15.00 4.24 17.10
CA ARG A 75 -15.07 5.34 16.12
C ARG A 75 -14.47 4.96 14.77
N VAL A 76 -13.42 4.14 14.76
CA VAL A 76 -12.82 3.67 13.52
C VAL A 76 -13.74 2.68 12.82
N ALA A 77 -14.39 1.79 13.58
CA ALA A 77 -15.41 0.89 13.07
C ALA A 77 -16.59 1.65 12.42
N GLU A 78 -17.09 2.70 13.07
CA GLU A 78 -18.12 3.59 12.48
C GLU A 78 -17.68 4.19 11.13
N ASN A 79 -16.42 4.64 11.03
CA ASN A 79 -15.87 5.15 9.78
C ASN A 79 -15.76 4.06 8.71
N ALA A 80 -15.28 2.87 9.07
CA ALA A 80 -15.18 1.74 8.15
C ALA A 80 -16.56 1.32 7.63
N HIS A 81 -17.55 1.19 8.52
CA HIS A 81 -18.93 0.90 8.13
C HIS A 81 -19.53 1.99 7.23
N GLY A 82 -19.22 3.26 7.49
CA GLY A 82 -19.61 4.37 6.61
C GLY A 82 -19.02 4.25 5.19
N GLU A 83 -17.87 3.60 5.06
CA GLU A 83 -17.29 3.28 3.75
C GLU A 83 -17.82 1.97 3.13
N GLY A 84 -18.67 1.21 3.82
CA GLY A 84 -19.16 -0.10 3.39
C GLY A 84 -18.22 -1.25 3.75
N LEU A 85 -17.26 -1.02 4.65
CA LEU A 85 -16.28 -2.00 5.09
C LEU A 85 -16.69 -2.64 6.42
N PRO A 86 -16.70 -3.97 6.55
CA PRO A 86 -16.89 -4.62 7.84
C PRO A 86 -15.71 -4.35 8.79
N TYR A 87 -16.00 -4.14 10.08
CA TYR A 87 -14.96 -3.92 11.10
C TYR A 87 -15.40 -4.45 12.47
N LEU A 88 -14.60 -5.33 13.07
CA LEU A 88 -14.77 -5.81 14.43
C LEU A 88 -14.19 -4.79 15.41
N SER A 89 -15.04 -4.15 16.21
CA SER A 89 -14.61 -3.16 17.21
C SER A 89 -14.06 -3.79 18.50
N GLU A 90 -14.25 -5.09 18.69
CA GLU A 90 -13.86 -5.84 19.89
C GLU A 90 -13.16 -7.15 19.51
N GLY A 91 -12.40 -7.71 20.46
CA GLY A 91 -11.76 -9.02 20.29
C GLY A 91 -10.58 -9.08 19.31
N ARG A 92 -10.34 -8.03 18.50
CA ARG A 92 -9.21 -8.01 17.56
C ARG A 92 -7.87 -8.12 18.26
N VAL A 93 -6.96 -8.84 17.61
CA VAL A 93 -5.57 -8.96 17.99
C VAL A 93 -4.67 -8.22 16.99
N GLY A 94 -3.48 -7.86 17.43
CA GLY A 94 -2.42 -7.30 16.59
C GLY A 94 -1.08 -7.94 16.93
N ALA A 95 -0.26 -8.17 15.91
CA ALA A 95 1.13 -8.60 16.02
C ALA A 95 1.97 -7.87 14.96
N ASN A 96 3.25 -8.24 14.84
CA ASN A 96 4.12 -7.76 13.78
C ASN A 96 3.55 -8.10 12.38
N SER A 97 3.61 -7.14 11.44
CA SER A 97 3.09 -7.27 10.08
C SER A 97 4.18 -7.50 9.02
N PHE A 98 5.43 -7.70 9.42
CA PHE A 98 6.56 -7.85 8.50
C PHE A 98 6.35 -9.00 7.51
N ASP A 99 5.92 -10.18 7.98
CA ASP A 99 5.70 -11.33 7.10
C ASP A 99 4.52 -11.13 6.14
N MET A 100 3.51 -10.36 6.55
CA MET A 100 2.42 -9.94 5.66
C MET A 100 2.95 -9.04 4.54
N HIS A 101 3.85 -8.11 4.87
CA HIS A 101 4.52 -7.26 3.88
C HIS A 101 5.40 -8.07 2.93
N ARG A 102 6.20 -9.03 3.43
CA ARG A 102 6.99 -9.93 2.58
C ARG A 102 6.11 -10.69 1.59
N LEU A 103 4.98 -11.23 2.04
CA LEU A 103 4.01 -11.89 1.17
C LEU A 103 3.36 -10.92 0.16
N LEU A 104 3.15 -9.65 0.50
CA LEU A 104 2.66 -8.65 -0.46
C LEU A 104 3.66 -8.38 -1.59
N HIS A 105 4.97 -8.40 -1.30
CA HIS A 105 6.00 -8.30 -2.34
C HIS A 105 6.04 -9.56 -3.23
N PHE A 106 5.96 -10.75 -2.64
CA PHE A 106 5.79 -11.99 -3.40
C PHE A 106 4.54 -11.94 -4.30
N ALA A 107 3.41 -11.49 -3.77
CA ALA A 107 2.16 -11.36 -4.50
C ALA A 107 2.27 -10.35 -5.65
N LYS A 108 3.05 -9.29 -5.49
CA LYS A 108 3.30 -8.27 -6.52
C LYS A 108 3.99 -8.85 -7.75
N GLU A 109 4.99 -9.72 -7.58
CA GLU A 109 5.66 -10.39 -8.71
C GLU A 109 4.73 -11.30 -9.51
N HIS A 110 3.64 -11.75 -8.89
CA HIS A 110 2.62 -12.61 -9.49
C HIS A 110 1.37 -11.84 -9.95
N GLY A 111 1.36 -10.50 -9.87
CA GLY A 111 0.20 -9.68 -10.23
C GLY A 111 -1.02 -9.86 -9.31
N ARG A 112 -0.80 -10.31 -8.07
CA ARG A 112 -1.83 -10.58 -7.04
C ARG A 112 -1.74 -9.69 -5.79
N GLN A 113 -0.92 -8.63 -5.82
CA GLN A 113 -0.69 -7.77 -4.65
C GLN A 113 -2.01 -7.22 -4.06
N LEU A 114 -2.91 -6.75 -4.92
CA LEU A 114 -4.18 -6.16 -4.49
C LEU A 114 -5.09 -7.20 -3.83
N GLN A 115 -5.21 -8.39 -4.42
CA GLN A 115 -6.04 -9.48 -3.91
C GLN A 115 -5.55 -9.94 -2.53
N LEU A 116 -4.23 -10.07 -2.36
CA LEU A 116 -3.67 -10.44 -1.06
C LEU A 116 -3.84 -9.31 -0.03
N LEU A 117 -3.64 -8.05 -0.43
CA LEU A 117 -3.85 -6.90 0.45
C LEU A 117 -5.30 -6.84 0.97
N ASP A 118 -6.27 -7.06 0.09
CA ASP A 118 -7.69 -7.09 0.45
C ASP A 118 -8.01 -8.26 1.40
N ALA A 119 -7.45 -9.45 1.13
CA ALA A 119 -7.62 -10.62 1.98
C ALA A 119 -7.00 -10.40 3.38
N LEU A 120 -5.79 -9.83 3.46
CA LEU A 120 -5.13 -9.49 4.71
C LEU A 120 -5.90 -8.44 5.51
N TYR A 121 -6.41 -7.39 4.84
CA TYR A 121 -7.23 -6.39 5.52
C TYR A 121 -8.53 -6.97 6.06
N ARG A 122 -9.23 -7.78 5.26
CA ARG A 122 -10.44 -8.45 5.70
C ARG A 122 -10.15 -9.38 6.88
N ALA A 123 -9.12 -10.20 6.80
CA ALA A 123 -8.73 -11.09 7.90
C ALA A 123 -8.38 -10.33 9.18
N ASN A 124 -7.68 -9.20 9.08
CA ASN A 124 -7.29 -8.42 10.26
C ASN A 124 -8.46 -7.65 10.87
N PHE A 125 -9.35 -7.07 10.06
CA PHE A 125 -10.35 -6.11 10.54
C PHE A 125 -11.77 -6.68 10.63
N ALA A 126 -12.12 -7.70 9.84
CA ALA A 126 -13.50 -8.15 9.69
C ALA A 126 -13.74 -9.58 10.16
N GLU A 127 -12.70 -10.33 10.51
CA GLU A 127 -12.79 -11.74 10.89
C GLU A 127 -12.32 -11.96 12.33
N GLU A 128 -12.99 -12.87 13.06
CA GLU A 128 -12.62 -13.19 14.44
C GLU A 128 -11.34 -14.02 14.52
N ARG A 129 -11.02 -14.78 13.46
CA ARG A 129 -9.78 -15.58 13.38
C ARG A 129 -8.60 -14.65 13.13
N SER A 130 -7.56 -14.79 13.95
CA SER A 130 -6.30 -14.04 13.83
C SER A 130 -5.68 -14.19 12.45
N ALA A 131 -5.25 -13.07 11.85
CA ALA A 131 -4.46 -13.06 10.61
C ALA A 131 -2.96 -13.33 10.84
N PHE A 132 -2.51 -13.41 12.09
CA PHE A 132 -1.07 -13.44 12.45
C PHE A 132 -0.51 -14.85 12.67
N GLU A 133 -1.22 -15.88 12.20
CA GLU A 133 -0.77 -17.28 12.22
C GLU A 133 -0.18 -17.64 10.85
N GLU A 134 0.94 -18.36 10.83
CA GLU A 134 1.65 -18.73 9.59
C GLU A 134 0.74 -19.50 8.63
N GLU A 135 0.01 -20.49 9.16
CA GLU A 135 -0.95 -21.27 8.38
C GLU A 135 -2.07 -20.38 7.82
N ARG A 136 -2.53 -19.38 8.59
CA ARG A 136 -3.55 -18.44 8.12
C ARG A 136 -3.02 -17.56 6.99
N LEU A 137 -1.78 -17.12 7.05
CA LEU A 137 -1.15 -16.32 5.99
C LEU A 137 -1.06 -17.12 4.68
N ILE A 138 -0.73 -18.41 4.74
CA ILE A 138 -0.70 -19.30 3.57
C ILE A 138 -2.11 -19.47 2.99
N GLU A 139 -3.13 -19.70 3.83
CA GLU A 139 -4.52 -19.77 3.38
C GLU A 139 -4.97 -18.50 2.64
N LEU A 140 -4.63 -17.32 3.17
CA LEU A 140 -4.95 -16.03 2.56
C LEU A 140 -4.19 -15.81 1.24
N ALA A 141 -2.94 -16.28 1.15
CA ALA A 141 -2.17 -16.25 -0.10
C ALA A 141 -2.84 -17.12 -1.18
N VAL A 142 -3.27 -18.33 -0.83
CA VAL A 142 -4.00 -19.22 -1.75
C VAL A 142 -5.34 -18.62 -2.17
N GLU A 143 -6.08 -18.00 -1.25
CA GLU A 143 -7.32 -17.30 -1.57
C GLU A 143 -7.10 -16.16 -2.58
N ALA A 144 -5.98 -15.44 -2.45
CA ALA A 144 -5.58 -14.40 -3.40
C ALA A 144 -5.10 -14.95 -4.76
N GLY A 145 -5.07 -16.27 -4.94
CA GLY A 145 -4.67 -16.94 -6.17
C GLY A 145 -3.16 -17.18 -6.30
N LEU A 146 -2.44 -17.24 -5.19
CA LEU A 146 -1.01 -17.59 -5.16
C LEU A 146 -0.82 -19.09 -4.89
N ASP A 147 0.38 -19.58 -5.18
CA ASP A 147 0.79 -20.94 -4.83
C ASP A 147 1.11 -21.03 -3.32
N GLY A 148 0.48 -22.00 -2.65
CA GLY A 148 0.61 -22.15 -1.20
C GLY A 148 1.98 -22.65 -0.74
N GLU A 149 2.63 -23.52 -1.53
CA GLU A 149 3.97 -24.03 -1.20
C GLU A 149 5.02 -22.91 -1.37
N ALA A 150 4.89 -22.10 -2.41
CA ALA A 150 5.74 -20.92 -2.61
C ALA A 150 5.53 -19.87 -1.51
N ALA A 151 4.28 -19.60 -1.12
CA ALA A 151 4.00 -18.69 0.00
C ALA A 151 4.61 -19.20 1.32
N ALA A 152 4.50 -20.51 1.60
CA ALA A 152 5.13 -21.13 2.75
C ALA A 152 6.66 -21.04 2.70
N ALA A 153 7.27 -21.21 1.51
CA ALA A 153 8.71 -21.05 1.33
C ALA A 153 9.18 -19.61 1.62
N VAL A 154 8.39 -18.60 1.25
CA VAL A 154 8.66 -17.20 1.62
C VAL A 154 8.60 -17.03 3.13
N LEU A 155 7.60 -17.60 3.82
CA LEU A 155 7.50 -17.49 5.27
C LEU A 155 8.66 -18.18 6.00
N ALA A 156 9.10 -19.33 5.50
CA ALA A 156 10.20 -20.11 6.05
C ALA A 156 11.59 -19.45 5.86
N ASP A 157 11.78 -18.64 4.82
CA ASP A 157 13.00 -17.87 4.59
C ASP A 157 12.84 -16.42 5.09
N PRO A 158 13.44 -16.03 6.23
CA PRO A 158 13.28 -14.67 6.76
C PRO A 158 13.85 -13.57 5.87
N GLU A 159 14.76 -13.88 4.95
CA GLU A 159 15.37 -12.91 4.04
C GLU A 159 14.54 -12.71 2.75
N ALA A 160 13.65 -13.66 2.42
CA ALA A 160 12.80 -13.57 1.24
C ALA A 160 11.94 -12.30 1.30
N TYR A 161 12.16 -11.39 0.34
CA TYR A 161 11.53 -10.07 0.23
C TYR A 161 11.80 -9.09 1.38
N ALA A 162 12.68 -9.42 2.33
CA ALA A 162 12.99 -8.55 3.46
C ALA A 162 13.58 -7.20 3.01
N GLU A 163 14.54 -7.23 2.09
CA GLU A 163 15.16 -6.01 1.54
C GLU A 163 14.14 -5.10 0.85
N ALA A 164 13.22 -5.69 0.08
CA ALA A 164 12.20 -4.94 -0.65
C ALA A 164 11.23 -4.22 0.30
N VAL A 165 10.84 -4.85 1.41
CA VAL A 165 10.03 -4.22 2.46
C VAL A 165 10.77 -3.03 3.07
N ARG A 166 12.05 -3.21 3.41
CA ARG A 166 12.89 -2.16 4.01
C ARG A 166 13.16 -1.01 3.05
N GLU A 167 13.28 -1.29 1.76
CA GLU A 167 13.43 -0.26 0.72
C GLU A 167 12.16 0.60 0.61
N ASP A 168 10.97 -0.02 0.62
CA ASP A 168 9.70 0.71 0.61
C ASP A 168 9.57 1.64 1.83
N GLU A 169 9.94 1.16 3.03
CA GLU A 169 9.93 1.94 4.26
C GLU A 169 10.95 3.09 4.24
N ALA A 170 12.18 2.82 3.81
CA ALA A 170 13.23 3.83 3.68
C ALA A 170 12.80 4.91 2.68
N THR A 171 12.16 4.51 1.59
CA THR A 171 11.60 5.40 0.56
C THR A 171 10.51 6.29 1.15
N ALA A 172 9.61 5.75 1.98
CA ALA A 172 8.59 6.53 2.70
C ALA A 172 9.23 7.59 3.60
N SER A 173 10.23 7.18 4.40
CA SER A 173 10.96 8.06 5.32
C SER A 173 11.70 9.16 4.57
N ALA A 174 12.33 8.85 3.44
CA ALA A 174 13.03 9.83 2.61
C ALA A 174 12.08 10.90 2.02
N MET A 175 10.81 10.54 1.79
CA MET A 175 9.75 11.47 1.39
C MET A 175 9.10 12.20 2.57
N GLY A 176 9.55 11.96 3.80
CA GLY A 176 9.06 12.62 5.01
C GLY A 176 7.76 12.02 5.56
N ALA A 177 7.37 10.82 5.13
CA ALA A 177 6.19 10.14 5.69
C ALA A 177 6.46 9.72 7.14
N THR A 178 5.64 10.22 8.06
CA THR A 178 5.70 9.87 9.50
C THR A 178 4.50 9.02 9.95
N GLY A 179 3.63 8.66 9.01
CA GLY A 179 2.44 7.86 9.26
C GLY A 179 1.75 7.45 7.97
N VAL A 180 0.78 6.55 8.11
CA VAL A 180 0.05 5.94 6.99
C VAL A 180 -1.48 5.99 7.22
N PRO A 181 -2.31 5.95 6.16
CA PRO A 181 -1.93 5.80 4.75
C PRO A 181 -1.28 7.08 4.19
N PHE A 182 -0.29 6.91 3.33
CA PHE A 182 0.38 8.02 2.65
C PHE A 182 0.38 7.76 1.15
N PHE A 183 -0.21 8.70 0.41
CA PHE A 183 -0.41 8.60 -1.03
C PHE A 183 0.53 9.58 -1.73
N VAL A 184 1.25 9.11 -2.73
CA VAL A 184 2.12 9.95 -3.56
C VAL A 184 1.68 9.81 -5.01
N LEU A 185 1.17 10.91 -5.56
CA LEU A 185 0.71 11.00 -6.93
C LEU A 185 1.83 11.56 -7.80
N ASP A 186 2.24 10.76 -8.79
CA ASP A 186 3.28 11.08 -9.78
C ASP A 186 4.62 11.54 -9.17
N ARG A 187 4.96 11.07 -7.95
CA ARG A 187 6.14 11.51 -7.17
C ARG A 187 6.21 13.02 -6.93
N ARG A 188 5.07 13.72 -6.99
CA ARG A 188 5.01 15.19 -6.90
C ARG A 188 4.05 15.71 -5.84
N LEU A 189 2.90 15.05 -5.68
CA LEU A 189 1.89 15.45 -4.72
C LEU A 189 1.73 14.37 -3.65
N GLY A 190 1.90 14.77 -2.38
CA GLY A 190 1.68 13.91 -1.23
C GLY A 190 0.32 14.19 -0.57
N VAL A 191 -0.43 13.15 -0.26
CA VAL A 191 -1.67 13.20 0.53
C VAL A 191 -1.49 12.29 1.74
N SER A 192 -1.62 12.85 2.94
CA SER A 192 -1.46 12.12 4.21
C SER A 192 -2.80 11.81 4.85
N GLY A 193 -2.97 10.57 5.30
CA GLY A 193 -4.14 10.09 6.02
C GLY A 193 -5.31 9.64 5.13
N ALA A 194 -6.32 9.07 5.77
CA ALA A 194 -7.55 8.58 5.12
C ALA A 194 -8.49 9.75 4.75
N GLN A 195 -8.05 10.61 3.83
CA GLN A 195 -8.80 11.80 3.41
C GLN A 195 -10.15 11.44 2.75
N PRO A 196 -11.15 12.34 2.78
CA PRO A 196 -12.40 12.15 2.04
C PRO A 196 -12.17 11.92 0.54
N ALA A 197 -13.08 11.18 -0.11
CA ALA A 197 -12.98 10.87 -1.54
C ALA A 197 -12.92 12.13 -2.43
N GLU A 198 -13.54 13.23 -2.01
CA GLU A 198 -13.51 14.53 -2.69
C GLU A 198 -12.10 15.14 -2.67
N THR A 199 -11.34 14.93 -1.59
CA THR A 199 -9.94 15.36 -1.52
C THR A 199 -9.06 14.50 -2.43
N PHE A 200 -9.27 13.18 -2.47
CA PHE A 200 -8.57 12.32 -3.42
C PHE A 200 -8.90 12.65 -4.88
N THR A 201 -10.16 12.98 -5.18
CA THR A 201 -10.60 13.39 -6.53
C THR A 201 -9.83 14.63 -6.99
N ARG A 202 -9.80 15.68 -6.16
CA ARG A 202 -9.03 16.90 -6.44
C ARG A 202 -7.53 16.63 -6.59
N ALA A 203 -6.98 15.74 -5.76
CA ALA A 203 -5.57 15.37 -5.87
C ALA A 203 -5.25 14.66 -7.18
N LEU A 204 -6.11 13.72 -7.63
CA LEU A 204 -5.99 13.02 -8.92
C LEU A 204 -6.07 13.99 -10.09
N GLU A 205 -7.05 14.90 -10.08
CA GLU A 205 -7.22 15.95 -11.10
C GLU A 205 -5.98 16.86 -11.17
N GLN A 206 -5.53 17.39 -10.02
CA GLN A 206 -4.36 18.25 -9.96
C GLN A 206 -3.08 17.52 -10.41
N ALA A 207 -2.90 16.25 -10.03
CA ALA A 207 -1.77 15.44 -10.47
C ALA A 207 -1.82 15.15 -11.97
N TRP A 208 -3.01 14.98 -12.54
CA TRP A 208 -3.22 14.76 -13.96
C TRP A 208 -2.91 16.02 -14.79
N GLU A 209 -3.47 17.16 -14.41
CA GLU A 209 -3.30 18.44 -15.12
C GLU A 209 -1.88 18.98 -15.05
N SER A 210 -1.16 18.71 -13.95
CA SER A 210 0.21 19.20 -13.74
C SER A 210 1.30 18.35 -14.40
N ARG A 211 0.92 17.35 -15.21
CA ARG A 211 1.86 16.59 -16.03
C ARG A 211 2.51 17.51 -17.04
N VAL A 212 3.81 17.69 -16.87
CA VAL A 212 4.61 18.41 -17.83
C VAL A 212 4.96 17.40 -18.93
N PRO A 213 4.75 17.72 -20.22
CA PRO A 213 5.29 16.93 -21.31
C PRO A 213 6.78 16.68 -21.09
N VAL A 214 7.27 15.49 -21.44
CA VAL A 214 8.70 15.17 -21.31
C VAL A 214 9.51 16.23 -22.04
N ALA A 215 10.32 16.97 -21.30
CA ALA A 215 11.21 17.96 -21.89
C ALA A 215 12.32 17.20 -22.64
N LEU A 216 12.31 17.28 -23.97
CA LEU A 216 13.39 16.76 -24.79
C LEU A 216 14.61 17.67 -24.61
N VAL A 217 15.67 17.14 -24.02
CA VAL A 217 16.98 17.80 -24.06
C VAL A 217 17.65 17.32 -25.35
N PRO A 218 17.81 18.19 -26.36
CA PRO A 218 18.58 17.82 -27.55
C PRO A 218 20.02 17.54 -27.13
N VAL A 219 20.48 16.31 -27.38
CA VAL A 219 21.88 15.92 -27.19
C VAL A 219 22.61 16.22 -28.51
N GLY A 220 23.28 17.37 -28.59
CA GLY A 220 24.21 17.73 -29.69
C GLY A 220 23.98 19.12 -30.31
N GLY A 221 25.04 19.93 -30.37
CA GLY A 221 25.14 21.01 -31.36
C GLY A 221 25.21 20.39 -32.76
N GLU A 222 24.57 21.03 -33.74
CA GLU A 222 24.36 20.50 -35.11
C GLU A 222 24.14 18.98 -35.12
N ALA A 223 22.94 18.54 -34.74
CA ALA A 223 22.54 17.14 -34.76
C ALA A 223 22.95 16.48 -36.09
N GLU A 224 23.98 15.64 -36.05
CA GLU A 224 24.18 14.65 -37.09
C GLU A 224 23.03 13.65 -36.97
N ALA A 225 22.16 13.66 -37.96
CA ALA A 225 21.06 12.73 -38.09
C ALA A 225 21.69 11.33 -38.34
N GLY A 226 21.66 10.47 -37.31
CA GLY A 226 22.35 9.17 -37.36
C GLY A 226 22.18 8.26 -36.13
N ASP A 227 21.94 8.82 -34.94
CA ASP A 227 22.01 8.03 -33.68
C ASP A 227 20.66 7.51 -33.16
N ALA A 228 19.56 7.74 -33.87
CA ALA A 228 18.24 7.25 -33.48
C ALA A 228 17.47 6.66 -34.68
N CYS A 229 16.79 5.54 -34.45
CA CYS A 229 15.93 4.93 -35.46
C CYS A 229 14.50 5.45 -35.32
N GLY A 230 13.93 5.89 -36.45
CA GLY A 230 12.52 6.26 -36.55
C GLY A 230 11.66 5.09 -37.07
N PRO A 231 10.33 5.31 -37.18
CA PRO A 231 9.42 4.39 -37.87
C PRO A 231 9.85 4.03 -39.30
N ASP A 232 10.65 4.90 -39.93
CA ASP A 232 11.15 4.75 -41.29
C ASP A 232 12.56 4.13 -41.37
N GLY A 233 13.10 3.64 -40.25
CA GLY A 233 14.41 3.01 -40.16
C GLY A 233 15.48 3.86 -39.46
N CYS A 234 16.72 3.38 -39.50
CA CYS A 234 17.88 4.06 -38.93
C CYS A 234 18.71 4.67 -40.05
N GLU A 235 19.18 5.91 -39.89
CA GLU A 235 20.21 6.46 -40.77
C GLU A 235 21.55 5.80 -40.46
N LEU A 236 22.25 5.34 -41.49
CA LEU A 236 23.56 4.71 -41.36
C LEU A 236 24.64 5.79 -41.32
N PRO A 237 25.60 5.74 -40.38
CA PRO A 237 26.69 6.71 -40.31
C PRO A 237 27.41 6.81 -41.66
N GLN A 238 27.52 8.01 -42.21
CA GLN A 238 28.30 8.24 -43.42
C GLN A 238 29.78 8.26 -43.04
N HIS A 239 30.56 7.32 -43.59
CA HIS A 239 32.01 7.21 -43.40
C HIS A 239 32.79 8.40 -43.97
#